data_AF-A0AAX4K163-F1
#
_entry.id   AF-A0AAX4K163-F1
#
_cell.length_a   1.000
_cell.length_b   1.000
_cell.length_c   1.000
_cell.angle_alpha   90.00
_cell.angle_beta   90.00
_cell.angle_gamma   90.00
#
_symmetry.space_group_name_H-M   'P 1'
#
loop_
_entity.id
_entity.type
_entity.pdbx_description
1 polymer ?
#
loop_
_entity_poly.entity_id
_entity_poly.type
_entity_poly.pdbx_seq_one_letter_code
_entity_poly.pdbx_strand_id
1 'polypeptide(L)'
;MWSYSLILLALLGVSSAIPQPKISALRRPGWRPHRRQLPFDSTDTSSSSPTVLAPKDNIWNSLSNDEAADVIAFLHSKNDLNLTAQEDAGSWDNTIMVVDLLPPNKTDALNYFDGDGDKPERWAIASLLFGATEEPYAQDWVVGPIPTTENSTYYPYTFGTHAHEAKIRSYDMDGH
;
A
#
# COMPACT_ATOMS: atom_id res chain seq x y z
N MET A 1 24.94 5.98 70.17
CA MET A 1 25.89 5.13 69.41
C MET A 1 25.09 4.57 68.24
N TRP A 2 25.17 5.21 67.06
CA TRP A 2 25.99 4.78 65.90
C TRP A 2 25.59 3.36 65.45
N SER A 3 25.20 3.06 64.22
CA SER A 3 25.29 3.75 62.92
C SER A 3 24.29 3.15 61.92
N TYR A 4 23.86 3.95 60.95
CA TYR A 4 23.20 3.50 59.73
C TYR A 4 24.24 2.89 58.76
N SER A 5 23.87 1.85 58.03
CA SER A 5 24.57 1.48 56.78
C SER A 5 23.60 0.91 55.76
N LEU A 6 23.46 1.69 54.68
CA LEU A 6 22.76 1.41 53.44
C LEU A 6 23.59 0.42 52.60
N ILE A 7 22.95 -0.60 52.03
CA ILE A 7 23.53 -1.37 50.92
C ILE A 7 22.95 -0.80 49.63
N LEU A 8 23.86 -0.25 48.82
CA LEU A 8 23.60 0.50 47.59
C LEU A 8 23.75 -0.42 46.38
N LEU A 9 22.82 -0.29 45.44
CA LEU A 9 22.68 -0.96 44.15
C LEU A 9 23.95 -0.80 43.29
N ALA A 10 24.52 -1.89 42.79
CA ALA A 10 25.63 -1.86 41.83
C ALA A 10 25.11 -1.89 40.38
N LEU A 11 25.24 -0.76 39.69
CA LEU A 11 25.04 -0.60 38.23
C LEU A 11 26.25 -1.17 37.47
N LEU A 12 26.01 -2.18 36.62
CA LEU A 12 26.98 -2.66 35.63
C LEU A 12 26.99 -1.70 34.42
N GLY A 13 27.99 -0.83 34.36
CA GLY A 13 28.29 0.00 33.19
C GLY A 13 29.20 -0.73 32.20
N VAL A 14 28.79 -0.78 30.93
CA VAL A 14 29.54 -1.41 29.83
C VAL A 14 30.76 -0.54 29.48
N SER A 15 31.96 -1.12 29.57
CA SER A 15 33.22 -0.44 29.19
C SER A 15 33.40 -0.52 27.67
N SER A 16 33.21 0.59 26.96
CA SER A 16 33.64 0.71 25.56
C SER A 16 35.14 1.03 25.53
N ALA A 17 35.96 0.01 25.28
CA ALA A 17 37.39 0.17 25.05
C ALA A 17 37.64 0.84 23.69
N ILE A 18 38.11 2.09 23.68
CA ILE A 18 38.64 2.75 22.49
C ILE A 18 40.17 2.55 22.48
N PRO A 19 40.76 1.95 21.44
CA PRO A 19 42.21 1.80 21.36
C PRO A 19 42.87 3.17 21.16
N GLN A 20 43.74 3.57 22.09
CA GLN A 20 44.64 4.72 21.89
C GLN A 20 45.94 4.24 21.24
N PRO A 21 46.28 4.67 20.02
CA PRO A 21 47.60 4.41 19.47
C PRO A 21 48.62 5.27 20.23
N LYS A 22 49.59 4.63 20.87
CA LYS A 22 50.76 5.31 21.47
C LYS A 22 51.67 5.81 20.34
N ILE A 23 51.38 6.99 19.83
CA ILE A 23 52.29 7.72 18.94
C ILE A 23 53.08 8.71 19.80
N SER A 24 54.34 8.40 20.07
CA SER A 24 55.29 9.31 20.72
C SER A 24 55.70 10.42 19.75
N ALA A 25 54.90 11.48 19.66
CA ALA A 25 55.27 12.68 18.92
C ALA A 25 56.01 13.66 19.84
N LEU A 26 57.35 13.63 19.80
CA LEU A 26 58.17 14.78 20.19
C LEU A 26 57.79 15.97 19.28
N ARG A 27 56.81 16.78 19.71
CA ARG A 27 56.41 18.00 19.01
C ARG A 27 57.49 19.06 19.19
N ARG A 28 58.24 19.34 18.14
CA ARG A 28 58.99 20.60 18.02
C ARG A 28 57.99 21.76 17.89
N PRO A 29 58.15 22.87 18.61
CA PRO A 29 57.28 24.02 18.44
C PRO A 29 57.68 24.73 17.13
N GLY A 30 56.72 24.88 16.23
CA GLY A 30 56.86 25.75 15.06
C GLY A 30 57.01 25.03 13.73
N TRP A 31 55.96 24.36 13.27
CA TRP A 31 55.50 24.44 11.87
C TRP A 31 54.10 23.83 11.76
N ARG A 32 53.09 24.63 11.42
CA ARG A 32 51.79 24.11 10.97
C ARG A 32 51.78 24.27 9.45
N PRO A 33 51.79 23.20 8.64
CA PRO A 33 51.51 23.38 7.23
C PRO A 33 50.10 23.92 7.13
N HIS A 34 49.92 25.05 6.43
CA HIS A 34 48.60 25.52 6.08
C HIS A 34 47.92 24.39 5.30
N ARG A 35 46.85 23.84 5.88
CA ARG A 35 45.98 22.89 5.18
C ARG A 35 45.50 23.63 3.93
N ARG A 36 46.01 23.25 2.76
CA ARG A 36 45.39 23.63 1.49
C ARG A 36 43.97 23.08 1.56
N GLN A 37 43.00 23.95 1.81
CA GLN A 37 41.62 23.66 1.48
C GLN A 37 41.60 23.52 -0.03
N LEU A 38 41.52 22.28 -0.50
CA LEU A 38 41.05 22.07 -1.86
C LEU A 38 39.67 22.74 -1.92
N PRO A 39 39.39 23.60 -2.90
CA PRO A 39 38.02 24.04 -3.12
C PRO A 39 37.24 22.77 -3.44
N PHE A 40 36.53 22.25 -2.44
CA PHE A 40 35.39 21.41 -2.74
C PHE A 40 34.41 22.41 -3.33
N ASP A 41 34.19 22.29 -4.63
CA ASP A 41 33.06 22.96 -5.24
C ASP A 41 31.84 22.34 -4.55
N SER A 42 31.28 23.10 -3.60
CA SER A 42 30.04 22.76 -2.92
C SER A 42 28.97 22.86 -3.98
N THR A 43 28.81 21.78 -4.74
CA THR A 43 27.68 21.59 -5.63
C THR A 43 26.45 21.60 -4.74
N ASP A 44 25.70 22.70 -4.85
CA ASP A 44 24.40 22.84 -4.25
C ASP A 44 23.47 21.84 -4.94
N THR A 45 23.42 20.62 -4.41
CA THR A 45 22.54 19.55 -4.90
C THR A 45 21.12 19.77 -4.39
N SER A 46 20.58 20.96 -4.63
CA SER A 46 19.17 21.31 -4.43
C SER A 46 18.39 21.18 -5.74
N SER A 47 18.67 20.14 -6.52
CA SER A 47 17.88 19.84 -7.72
C SER A 47 16.55 19.17 -7.33
N SER A 48 15.44 19.81 -7.70
CA SER A 48 14.12 19.18 -7.68
C SER A 48 13.83 18.53 -9.04
N SER A 49 13.02 17.48 -9.04
CA SER A 49 12.57 16.87 -10.30
C SER A 49 11.72 17.88 -11.09
N PRO A 50 11.93 18.03 -12.41
CA PRO A 50 11.12 18.92 -13.22
C PRO A 50 9.66 18.44 -13.22
N THR A 51 8.73 19.38 -13.13
CA THR A 51 7.30 19.08 -13.30
C THR A 51 7.00 19.07 -14.80
N VAL A 52 6.47 17.94 -15.30
CA VAL A 52 6.06 17.77 -16.70
C VAL A 52 4.64 17.22 -16.73
N LEU A 53 3.86 17.62 -17.72
CA LEU A 53 2.51 17.10 -17.94
C LEU A 53 2.56 15.90 -18.90
N ALA A 54 1.88 14.83 -18.54
CA ALA A 54 1.73 13.67 -19.41
C ALA A 54 0.82 14.04 -20.62
N PRO A 55 1.08 13.52 -21.83
CA PRO A 55 0.23 13.82 -22.99
C PRO A 55 -1.19 13.27 -22.88
N LYS A 56 -1.38 12.19 -22.11
CA LYS A 56 -2.65 11.48 -21.91
C LYS A 56 -2.79 11.09 -20.44
N ASP A 57 -4.02 11.02 -19.96
CA ASP A 57 -4.33 10.60 -18.59
C ASP A 57 -3.82 9.17 -18.30
N ASN A 58 -3.42 8.92 -17.06
CA ASN A 58 -3.06 7.58 -16.60
C ASN A 58 -4.32 6.75 -16.35
N ILE A 59 -4.66 5.87 -17.30
CA ILE A 59 -5.81 4.97 -17.21
C ILE A 59 -5.61 3.79 -16.24
N TRP A 60 -4.38 3.58 -15.75
CA TRP A 60 -4.04 2.56 -14.75
C TRP A 60 -3.87 3.13 -13.34
N ASN A 61 -4.23 4.40 -13.15
CA ASN A 61 -4.18 5.00 -11.83
C ASN A 61 -5.12 4.27 -10.87
N SER A 62 -4.69 4.06 -9.63
CA SER A 62 -5.53 3.44 -8.59
C SER A 62 -6.84 4.21 -8.39
N LEU A 63 -7.81 3.55 -7.77
CA LEU A 63 -9.03 4.24 -7.35
C LEU A 63 -8.69 5.37 -6.38
N SER A 64 -9.38 6.49 -6.52
CA SER A 64 -9.37 7.52 -5.47
C SER A 64 -10.18 7.03 -4.27
N ASN A 65 -10.01 7.69 -3.11
CA ASN A 65 -10.80 7.37 -1.92
C ASN A 65 -12.30 7.54 -2.16
N ASP A 66 -12.69 8.57 -2.91
CA ASP A 66 -14.09 8.84 -3.23
C ASP A 66 -14.64 7.76 -4.17
N GLU A 67 -13.87 7.35 -5.19
CA GLU A 67 -14.26 6.27 -6.11
C GLU A 67 -14.41 4.93 -5.38
N ALA A 68 -13.49 4.61 -4.46
CA ALA A 68 -13.58 3.40 -3.65
C ALA A 68 -14.79 3.44 -2.71
N ALA A 69 -15.06 4.59 -2.07
CA ALA A 69 -16.23 4.77 -1.20
C ALA A 69 -17.55 4.62 -1.98
N ASP A 70 -17.63 5.17 -3.20
CA ASP A 70 -18.79 5.03 -4.08
C ASP A 70 -19.05 3.56 -4.45
N VAL A 71 -18.00 2.81 -4.80
CA VAL A 71 -18.11 1.38 -5.14
C VAL A 71 -18.56 0.56 -3.92
N ILE A 72 -18.00 0.83 -2.74
CA ILE A 72 -18.39 0.15 -1.49
C ILE A 72 -19.86 0.45 -1.17
N ALA A 73 -20.26 1.72 -1.21
CA ALA A 73 -21.65 2.13 -0.97
C ALA A 73 -22.61 1.50 -1.99
N PHE A 74 -22.22 1.45 -3.26
CA PHE A 74 -22.99 0.79 -4.30
C PHE A 74 -23.18 -0.70 -4.03
N LEU A 75 -22.13 -1.42 -3.64
CA LEU A 75 -22.23 -2.84 -3.31
C LEU A 75 -23.12 -3.09 -2.08
N HIS A 76 -23.00 -2.29 -1.02
CA HIS A 76 -23.89 -2.38 0.14
C HIS A 76 -25.36 -2.08 -0.18
N SER A 77 -25.64 -1.29 -1.23
CA SER A 77 -27.02 -1.03 -1.68
C SER A 77 -27.70 -2.26 -2.32
N LYS A 78 -26.92 -3.31 -2.65
CA LYS A 78 -27.41 -4.52 -3.33
C LYS A 78 -27.85 -5.57 -2.31
N ASN A 79 -29.17 -5.69 -2.15
CA ASN A 79 -29.79 -6.61 -1.18
C ASN A 79 -29.49 -8.09 -1.44
N ASP A 80 -29.22 -8.47 -2.69
CA ASP A 80 -28.87 -9.82 -3.10
C ASP A 80 -27.48 -10.28 -2.60
N LEU A 81 -26.56 -9.33 -2.37
CA LEU A 81 -25.24 -9.64 -1.82
C LEU A 81 -25.26 -9.81 -0.29
N ASN A 82 -26.25 -9.22 0.39
CA ASN A 82 -26.43 -9.25 1.84
C ASN A 82 -25.11 -8.97 2.61
N LEU A 83 -24.45 -7.86 2.28
CA LEU A 83 -23.13 -7.51 2.80
C LEU A 83 -23.22 -6.83 4.17
N THR A 84 -22.43 -7.33 5.11
CA THR A 84 -22.21 -6.75 6.43
C THR A 84 -20.95 -5.88 6.42
N ALA A 85 -20.97 -4.76 7.15
CA ALA A 85 -19.79 -3.92 7.29
C ALA A 85 -18.67 -4.71 7.99
N GLN A 86 -17.43 -4.53 7.55
CA GLN A 86 -16.29 -5.32 8.06
C GLN A 86 -16.07 -5.20 9.57
N GLU A 87 -16.47 -4.08 10.18
CA GLU A 87 -16.37 -3.85 11.63
C GLU A 87 -17.40 -4.64 12.46
N ASP A 88 -18.55 -4.96 11.87
CA ASP A 88 -19.64 -5.70 12.50
C ASP A 88 -19.67 -7.18 12.08
N ALA A 89 -18.92 -7.55 11.05
CA ALA A 89 -18.95 -8.87 10.46
C ALA A 89 -18.22 -9.91 11.30
N GLY A 90 -18.87 -11.04 11.53
CA GLY A 90 -18.27 -12.27 12.02
C GLY A 90 -17.90 -13.24 10.90
N SER A 91 -17.44 -14.44 11.27
CA SER A 91 -17.06 -15.51 10.32
C SER A 91 -18.21 -16.02 9.43
N TRP A 92 -19.46 -15.73 9.80
CA TRP A 92 -20.68 -16.20 9.13
C TRP A 92 -21.39 -15.10 8.34
N ASP A 93 -20.72 -13.97 8.11
CA ASP A 93 -21.25 -12.85 7.36
C ASP A 93 -20.62 -12.76 5.96
N ASN A 94 -21.30 -12.04 5.06
CA ASN A 94 -20.72 -11.70 3.77
C ASN A 94 -20.03 -10.35 3.86
N THR A 95 -18.79 -10.24 3.38
CA THR A 95 -17.98 -9.02 3.53
C THR A 95 -17.23 -8.65 2.26
N ILE A 96 -16.89 -7.37 2.15
CA ILE A 96 -16.00 -6.86 1.11
C ILE A 96 -14.57 -6.95 1.64
N MET A 97 -13.72 -7.74 0.98
CA MET A 97 -12.32 -7.92 1.38
C MET A 97 -11.42 -6.85 0.79
N VAL A 98 -11.52 -6.63 -0.52
CA VAL A 98 -10.66 -5.71 -1.29
C VAL A 98 -11.49 -5.04 -2.37
N VAL A 99 -11.23 -3.76 -2.63
CA VAL A 99 -11.76 -3.02 -3.77
C VAL A 99 -10.58 -2.33 -4.46
N ASP A 100 -10.40 -2.63 -5.74
CA ASP A 100 -9.30 -2.12 -6.55
C ASP A 100 -9.77 -1.75 -7.97
N LEU A 101 -8.89 -1.08 -8.72
CA LEU A 101 -9.14 -0.77 -10.12
C LEU A 101 -9.09 -2.05 -10.95
N LEU A 102 -10.09 -2.26 -11.84
CA LEU A 102 -9.98 -3.23 -12.93
C LEU A 102 -9.23 -2.57 -14.10
N PRO A 103 -8.01 -3.02 -14.46
CA PRO A 103 -7.27 -2.43 -15.56
C PRO A 103 -8.03 -2.60 -16.89
N PRO A 104 -8.08 -1.56 -17.74
CA PRO A 104 -8.74 -1.67 -19.04
C PRO A 104 -8.01 -2.68 -19.93
N ASN A 105 -8.76 -3.29 -20.86
CA ASN A 105 -8.18 -4.22 -21.83
C ASN A 105 -7.09 -3.54 -22.66
N LYS A 106 -6.09 -4.33 -23.06
CA LYS A 106 -4.98 -3.83 -23.86
C LYS A 106 -5.43 -3.22 -25.19
N THR A 107 -6.45 -3.80 -25.83
CA THR A 107 -7.02 -3.29 -27.08
C THR A 107 -7.54 -1.86 -26.92
N ASP A 108 -8.25 -1.62 -25.82
CA ASP A 108 -8.92 -0.34 -25.56
C ASP A 108 -7.90 0.71 -25.11
N ALA A 109 -6.93 0.29 -24.29
CA ALA A 109 -5.79 1.12 -23.91
C ALA A 109 -4.97 1.57 -25.14
N LEU A 110 -4.64 0.66 -26.06
CA LEU A 110 -3.92 1.00 -27.29
C LEU A 110 -4.74 1.92 -28.20
N ASN A 111 -6.05 1.69 -28.31
CA ASN A 111 -6.92 2.57 -29.09
C ASN A 111 -6.94 4.00 -28.51
N TYR A 112 -6.90 4.14 -27.18
CA TYR A 112 -6.79 5.43 -26.51
C TYR A 112 -5.41 6.07 -26.62
N PHE A 113 -4.30 5.33 -26.51
CA PHE A 113 -2.94 5.92 -26.52
C PHE A 113 -2.37 6.13 -27.91
N ASP A 114 -2.53 5.18 -28.82
CA ASP A 114 -1.91 5.19 -30.14
C ASP A 114 -2.91 5.54 -31.26
N GLY A 115 -4.21 5.39 -30.99
CA GLY A 115 -5.29 5.77 -31.90
C GLY A 115 -5.98 7.08 -31.53
N ASP A 116 -7.13 7.30 -32.17
CA ASP A 116 -8.07 8.39 -31.92
C ASP A 116 -9.29 7.93 -31.08
N GLY A 117 -9.13 6.86 -30.30
CA GLY A 117 -10.18 6.32 -29.44
C GLY A 117 -10.41 7.16 -28.19
N ASP A 118 -11.64 7.13 -27.68
CA ASP A 118 -12.01 7.77 -26.42
C ASP A 118 -11.33 7.11 -25.22
N LYS A 119 -11.26 7.83 -24.10
CA LYS A 119 -10.75 7.30 -22.83
C LYS A 119 -11.63 6.12 -22.39
N PRO A 120 -11.05 4.94 -22.10
CA PRO A 120 -11.84 3.78 -21.69
C PRO A 120 -12.54 4.06 -20.37
N GLU A 121 -13.76 3.52 -20.25
CA GLU A 121 -14.51 3.56 -19.00
C GLU A 121 -13.73 2.89 -17.86
N ARG A 122 -13.85 3.45 -16.66
CA ARG A 122 -13.21 2.89 -15.46
C ARG A 122 -14.15 1.91 -14.78
N TRP A 123 -13.61 0.75 -14.44
CA TRP A 123 -14.28 -0.31 -13.72
C TRP A 123 -13.48 -0.65 -12.46
N ALA A 124 -14.15 -1.10 -11.41
CA ALA A 124 -13.53 -1.67 -10.22
C ALA A 124 -13.67 -3.19 -10.22
N ILE A 125 -12.76 -3.82 -9.50
CA ILE A 125 -12.87 -5.20 -9.07
C ILE A 125 -13.00 -5.22 -7.55
N ALA A 126 -13.99 -5.95 -7.05
CA ALA A 126 -14.26 -6.12 -5.64
C ALA A 126 -14.20 -7.60 -5.29
N SER A 127 -13.29 -7.97 -4.39
CA SER A 127 -13.22 -9.33 -3.85
C SER A 127 -14.18 -9.45 -2.68
N LEU A 128 -15.22 -10.27 -2.83
CA LEU A 128 -16.23 -10.50 -1.81
C LEU A 128 -16.00 -11.87 -1.15
N LEU A 129 -16.14 -11.92 0.17
CA LEU A 129 -16.20 -13.15 0.94
C LEU A 129 -17.66 -13.45 1.27
N PHE A 130 -18.13 -14.64 0.90
CA PHE A 130 -19.45 -15.13 1.23
C PHE A 130 -19.36 -16.15 2.37
N GLY A 131 -19.41 -15.65 3.61
CA GLY A 131 -19.35 -16.46 4.83
C GLY A 131 -20.71 -17.01 5.28
N ALA A 132 -21.82 -16.42 4.83
CA ALA A 132 -23.18 -16.83 5.23
C ALA A 132 -23.67 -18.10 4.51
N THR A 133 -22.79 -19.09 4.31
CA THR A 133 -23.07 -20.35 3.61
C THR A 133 -22.31 -21.52 4.26
N GLU A 134 -22.79 -22.75 4.09
CA GLU A 134 -22.10 -23.95 4.62
C GLU A 134 -20.72 -24.17 3.99
N GLU A 135 -20.55 -23.75 2.74
CA GLU A 135 -19.29 -23.82 2.00
C GLU A 135 -18.82 -22.41 1.66
N PRO A 136 -18.18 -21.69 2.60
CA PRO A 136 -17.80 -20.30 2.38
C PRO A 136 -16.82 -20.17 1.22
N TYR A 137 -16.94 -19.08 0.48
CA TYR A 137 -16.11 -18.85 -0.70
C TYR A 137 -15.83 -17.36 -0.91
N ALA A 138 -14.68 -17.09 -1.53
CA ALA A 138 -14.36 -15.78 -2.07
C ALA A 138 -14.63 -15.75 -3.58
N GLN A 139 -15.11 -14.62 -4.07
CA GLN A 139 -15.33 -14.40 -5.50
C GLN A 139 -15.06 -12.94 -5.84
N ASP A 140 -14.41 -12.72 -6.99
CA ASP A 140 -14.20 -11.39 -7.51
C ASP A 140 -15.39 -10.94 -8.35
N TRP A 141 -15.78 -9.68 -8.18
CA TRP A 141 -16.89 -9.04 -8.88
C TRP A 141 -16.41 -7.79 -9.58
N VAL A 142 -16.81 -7.62 -10.84
CA VAL A 142 -16.61 -6.38 -11.58
C VAL A 142 -17.74 -5.42 -11.21
N VAL A 143 -17.40 -4.16 -10.97
CA VAL A 143 -18.35 -3.10 -10.64
C VAL A 143 -18.07 -1.86 -11.49
N GLY A 144 -19.09 -1.32 -12.14
CA GLY A 144 -18.92 -0.09 -12.90
C GLY A 144 -20.04 0.21 -13.88
N PRO A 145 -19.91 1.28 -14.68
CA PRO A 145 -18.76 2.19 -14.73
C PRO A 145 -18.66 3.09 -13.48
N ILE A 146 -17.46 3.64 -13.25
CA ILE A 146 -17.10 4.55 -12.16
C ILE A 146 -16.88 5.97 -12.74
N PRO A 147 -17.40 7.04 -12.12
CA PRO A 147 -18.13 7.10 -10.84
C PRO A 147 -19.48 6.40 -10.89
N THR A 148 -19.90 5.83 -9.75
CA THR A 148 -21.09 4.99 -9.69
C THR A 148 -22.35 5.82 -9.92
N THR A 149 -23.20 5.36 -10.84
CA THR A 149 -24.50 5.96 -11.16
C THR A 149 -25.61 4.92 -11.09
N GLU A 150 -26.86 5.33 -11.32
CA GLU A 150 -28.00 4.39 -11.40
C GLU A 150 -27.84 3.34 -12.51
N ASN A 151 -27.04 3.65 -13.53
CA ASN A 151 -26.75 2.74 -14.65
C ASN A 151 -25.56 1.81 -14.35
N SER A 152 -24.88 1.97 -13.22
CA SER A 152 -23.77 1.09 -12.85
C SER A 152 -24.29 -0.31 -12.54
N THR A 153 -23.51 -1.29 -12.96
CA THR A 153 -23.81 -2.72 -12.86
C THR A 153 -22.68 -3.44 -12.13
N TYR A 154 -22.96 -4.67 -11.73
CA TYR A 154 -21.98 -5.57 -11.16
C TYR A 154 -22.23 -6.99 -11.64
N TYR A 155 -21.16 -7.76 -11.81
CA TYR A 155 -21.23 -9.15 -12.24
C TYR A 155 -19.97 -9.93 -11.82
N PRO A 156 -20.03 -11.26 -11.71
CA PRO A 156 -18.86 -12.06 -11.36
C PRO A 156 -17.72 -11.92 -12.37
N TYR A 157 -16.49 -11.74 -11.89
CA TYR A 157 -15.31 -11.69 -12.73
C TYR A 157 -14.83 -13.10 -13.07
N THR A 158 -15.18 -13.59 -14.26
CA THR A 158 -14.77 -14.92 -14.73
C THR A 158 -13.64 -14.88 -15.77
N PHE A 159 -13.47 -13.75 -16.47
CA PHE A 159 -12.56 -13.62 -17.61
C PHE A 159 -11.08 -13.89 -17.26
N GLY A 160 -10.64 -13.51 -16.05
CA GLY A 160 -9.26 -13.71 -15.61
C GLY A 160 -8.93 -15.15 -15.19
N THR A 161 -9.90 -16.06 -15.21
CA THR A 161 -9.73 -17.42 -14.69
C THR A 161 -10.12 -18.47 -15.73
N HIS A 162 -9.63 -19.69 -15.55
CA HIS A 162 -10.05 -20.83 -16.36
C HIS A 162 -11.26 -21.56 -15.74
N ALA A 163 -11.72 -21.12 -14.57
CA ALA A 163 -12.84 -21.71 -13.85
C ALA A 163 -14.16 -21.11 -14.37
N HIS A 164 -15.19 -21.94 -14.49
CA HIS A 164 -16.50 -21.48 -14.99
C HIS A 164 -17.16 -20.44 -14.07
N GLU A 165 -16.99 -20.57 -12.75
CA GLU A 165 -17.62 -19.69 -11.76
C GLU A 165 -16.65 -18.77 -11.02
N ALA A 166 -15.32 -18.94 -11.21
CA ALA A 166 -14.29 -18.14 -10.53
C ALA A 166 -14.43 -18.03 -8.98
N LYS A 167 -15.08 -18.99 -8.34
CA LYS A 167 -15.21 -19.08 -6.87
C LYS A 167 -14.04 -19.84 -6.28
N ILE A 168 -13.50 -19.34 -5.18
CA ILE A 168 -12.44 -19.97 -4.42
C ILE A 168 -12.99 -20.31 -3.04
N ARG A 169 -13.05 -21.61 -2.70
CA ARG A 169 -13.53 -22.05 -1.39
C ARG A 169 -12.59 -21.59 -0.28
N SER A 170 -13.16 -21.07 0.79
CA SER A 170 -12.49 -20.79 2.06
C SER A 170 -12.64 -22.02 2.97
N TYR A 171 -11.54 -22.56 3.49
CA TYR A 171 -11.53 -23.84 4.22
C TYR A 171 -11.44 -23.71 5.74
N ASP A 172 -11.17 -22.52 6.27
CA ASP A 172 -10.92 -22.28 7.70
C ASP A 172 -11.50 -20.91 8.09
N MET A 173 -12.82 -20.83 8.18
CA MET A 173 -13.52 -19.60 8.59
C MET A 173 -13.94 -19.61 10.07
N ASP A 174 -14.08 -20.80 10.65
CA ASP A 174 -14.54 -21.04 12.03
C ASP A 174 -13.40 -21.22 13.05
N GLY A 175 -12.13 -21.18 12.62
CA GLY A 175 -10.95 -21.43 13.45
C GLY A 175 -10.43 -20.27 14.32
N HIS A 176 -11.21 -19.22 14.58
CA HIS A 176 -10.78 -18.03 15.34
C HIS A 176 -11.37 -17.93 16.75
#